data_AF-A0A2D7TPD2-F1
#
_entry.id   AF-A0A2D7TPD2-F1
#
_cell.length_a   1.000
_cell.length_b   1.000
_cell.length_c   1.000
_cell.angle_alpha   90.00
_cell.angle_beta   90.00
_cell.angle_gamma   90.00
#
_symmetry.space_group_name_H-M   'P 1'
#
loop_
_entity.id
_entity.type
_entity.pdbx_description
1 polymer ?
#
loop_
_entity_poly.entity_id
_entity_poly.type
_entity_poly.pdbx_seq_one_letter_code
_entity_poly.pdbx_strand_id
1 'polypeptide(L)'
;QCIVVAIDAKFNASRNGWEIYTHGGTRSTGITVTEFAKTMEENGAGEILLTSMDKDGVKDGYDIKLLKTITQLLSIPVIASGGAGKVEHFLDAVKDGGASALLAASVFHFNELTISEVKEFLNNSNVPMRMT
;
A
#
# COMPACT_ATOMS: atom_id res chain seq x y z
N GLN A 1 -17.24 7.23 8.04
CA GLN A 1 -16.41 6.42 7.13
C GLN A 1 -16.62 4.95 7.50
N CYS A 2 -16.91 4.08 6.54
CA CYS A 2 -17.21 2.65 6.81
C CYS A 2 -16.86 1.69 5.65
N ILE A 3 -16.31 2.18 4.53
CA ILE A 3 -15.99 1.37 3.34
C ILE A 3 -14.51 1.52 3.02
N VAL A 4 -13.80 0.39 2.96
CA VAL A 4 -12.43 0.29 2.47
C VAL A 4 -12.45 -0.52 1.18
N VAL A 5 -11.87 0.00 0.10
CA VAL A 5 -11.74 -0.74 -1.16
C VAL A 5 -10.33 -1.30 -1.28
N ALA A 6 -10.22 -2.62 -1.38
CA ALA A 6 -8.96 -3.29 -1.68
C ALA A 6 -8.69 -3.28 -3.18
N ILE A 7 -7.48 -2.89 -3.56
CA ILE A 7 -7.00 -2.88 -4.94
C ILE A 7 -5.73 -3.73 -5.03
N ASP A 8 -5.81 -4.81 -5.79
CA ASP A 8 -4.65 -5.59 -6.21
C ASP A 8 -4.12 -5.01 -7.52
N ALA A 9 -2.94 -4.40 -7.46
CA ALA A 9 -2.31 -3.70 -8.57
C ALA A 9 -1.08 -4.46 -9.06
N LYS A 10 -0.95 -4.61 -10.39
CA LYS A 10 0.23 -5.19 -11.02
C LYS A 10 0.68 -4.38 -12.21
N PHE A 11 1.98 -4.24 -12.40
CA PHE A 11 2.57 -3.53 -13.52
C PHE A 11 2.40 -4.31 -14.83
N ASN A 12 1.85 -3.64 -15.85
CA ASN A 12 1.73 -4.15 -17.20
C ASN A 12 2.73 -3.42 -18.11
N ALA A 13 3.80 -4.13 -18.48
CA ALA A 13 4.86 -3.57 -19.33
C ALA A 13 4.37 -3.13 -20.73
N SER A 14 3.37 -3.82 -21.30
CA SER A 14 2.85 -3.48 -22.63
C SER A 14 2.10 -2.15 -22.67
N ARG A 15 1.56 -1.73 -21.52
CA ARG A 15 0.83 -0.47 -21.34
C ARG A 15 1.62 0.57 -20.55
N ASN A 16 2.81 0.20 -20.09
CA ASN A 16 3.68 1.02 -19.24
C ASN A 16 2.93 1.64 -18.03
N GLY A 17 2.16 0.82 -17.32
CA GLY A 17 1.35 1.28 -16.18
C GLY A 17 0.79 0.13 -15.38
N TRP A 18 0.14 0.44 -14.25
CA TRP A 18 -0.50 -0.57 -13.41
C TRP A 18 -1.96 -0.77 -13.78
N GLU A 19 -2.39 -2.02 -13.74
CA GLU A 19 -3.78 -2.43 -13.93
C GLU A 19 -4.29 -3.17 -12.69
N ILE A 20 -5.60 -3.13 -12.46
CA ILE A 20 -6.22 -3.86 -11.35
C ILE A 20 -6.44 -5.32 -11.74
N TYR A 21 -6.21 -6.20 -10.76
CA TYR A 21 -6.49 -7.61 -10.85
C TYR A 21 -7.63 -8.01 -9.92
N THR A 22 -8.31 -9.10 -10.25
CA THR A 22 -9.39 -9.67 -9.45
C THR A 22 -9.22 -11.18 -9.34
N HIS A 23 -10.11 -11.84 -8.59
CA HIS A 23 -10.10 -13.29 -8.37
C HIS A 23 -8.77 -13.76 -7.76
N GLY A 24 -8.34 -13.08 -6.68
CA GLY A 24 -7.07 -13.37 -6.00
C GLY A 24 -5.86 -13.13 -6.89
N GLY A 25 -5.88 -12.05 -7.69
CA GLY A 25 -4.74 -11.71 -8.54
C GLY A 25 -4.61 -12.50 -9.85
N THR A 26 -5.57 -13.35 -10.19
CA THR A 26 -5.44 -14.24 -11.37
C THR A 26 -6.02 -13.65 -12.65
N ARG A 27 -6.94 -12.68 -12.54
CA ARG A 27 -7.64 -12.09 -13.68
C ARG A 27 -7.34 -10.61 -13.83
N SER A 28 -6.59 -10.26 -14.88
CA SER A 28 -6.43 -8.88 -15.33
C SER A 28 -7.78 -8.33 -15.84
N THR A 29 -8.07 -7.08 -15.50
CA THR A 29 -9.31 -6.40 -15.92
C THR A 29 -9.10 -5.46 -17.11
N GLY A 30 -7.86 -5.09 -17.39
CA GLY A 30 -7.52 -4.04 -18.34
C GLY A 30 -7.88 -2.62 -17.89
N ILE A 31 -8.36 -2.43 -16.66
CA ILE A 31 -8.67 -1.12 -16.05
C ILE A 31 -7.43 -0.60 -15.32
N THR A 32 -7.08 0.66 -15.52
CA THR A 32 -5.91 1.26 -14.87
C THR A 32 -6.17 1.47 -13.38
N VAL A 33 -5.13 1.32 -12.55
CA VAL A 33 -5.28 1.48 -11.08
C VAL A 33 -5.76 2.89 -10.73
N THR A 34 -5.25 3.91 -11.42
CA THR A 34 -5.63 5.31 -11.19
C THR A 34 -7.09 5.58 -11.51
N GLU A 35 -7.59 5.07 -12.64
CA GLU A 35 -9.00 5.20 -13.04
C GLU A 35 -9.90 4.53 -12.00
N PHE A 36 -9.61 3.28 -11.66
CA PHE A 36 -10.42 2.55 -10.69
C PHE A 36 -10.41 3.21 -9.32
N ALA A 37 -9.25 3.59 -8.80
CA ALA A 37 -9.12 4.21 -7.49
C ALA A 37 -9.91 5.53 -7.42
N LYS A 38 -9.85 6.35 -8.47
CA LYS A 38 -10.61 7.60 -8.53
C LYS A 38 -12.12 7.36 -8.56
N THR A 39 -12.57 6.41 -9.39
CA THR A 39 -13.98 6.01 -9.42
C THR A 39 -14.45 5.49 -8.06
N MET A 40 -13.63 4.74 -7.32
CA MET A 40 -14.01 4.24 -6.00
C MET A 40 -14.17 5.37 -4.98
N GLU A 41 -13.27 6.36 -4.99
CA GLU A 41 -13.42 7.58 -4.17
C GLU A 41 -14.72 8.31 -4.52
N GLU A 42 -15.02 8.53 -5.80
CA GLU A 42 -16.24 9.20 -6.26
C GLU A 42 -17.53 8.44 -5.87
N ASN A 43 -17.45 7.11 -5.75
CA ASN A 43 -18.55 6.26 -5.30
C ASN A 43 -18.63 6.12 -3.77
N GLY A 44 -17.83 6.88 -3.01
CA GLY A 44 -17.93 6.96 -1.56
C GLY A 44 -17.04 5.98 -0.78
N ALA A 45 -16.00 5.43 -1.40
CA ALA A 45 -14.95 4.74 -0.65
C ALA A 45 -14.34 5.70 0.38
N GLY A 46 -14.16 5.23 1.61
CA GLY A 46 -13.58 6.02 2.69
C GLY A 46 -12.06 5.89 2.77
N GLU A 47 -11.51 4.75 2.34
CA GLU A 47 -10.08 4.47 2.26
C GLU A 47 -9.78 3.47 1.14
N ILE A 48 -8.54 3.48 0.64
CA ILE A 48 -8.03 2.48 -0.29
C ILE A 48 -6.97 1.62 0.40
N LEU A 49 -7.14 0.30 0.35
CA LEU A 49 -6.07 -0.66 0.64
C LEU A 49 -5.37 -1.02 -0.67
N LEU A 50 -4.15 -0.51 -0.85
CA LEU A 50 -3.40 -0.66 -2.10
C LEU A 50 -2.33 -1.73 -1.95
N THR A 51 -2.54 -2.89 -2.59
CA THR A 51 -1.58 -4.00 -2.59
C THR A 51 -0.83 -4.04 -3.92
N SER A 52 0.50 -3.91 -3.86
CA SER A 52 1.35 -4.18 -5.04
C SER A 52 1.62 -5.68 -5.16
N MET A 53 1.06 -6.30 -6.19
CA MET A 53 1.27 -7.72 -6.47
C MET A 53 2.70 -8.04 -6.88
N ASP A 54 3.42 -7.08 -7.49
CA ASP A 54 4.82 -7.27 -7.88
C ASP A 54 5.77 -7.28 -6.68
N LYS A 55 5.32 -6.73 -5.54
CA LYS A 55 6.07 -6.66 -4.29
C LYS A 55 5.61 -7.65 -3.24
N ASP A 56 4.41 -8.22 -3.40
CA ASP A 56 3.85 -9.11 -2.40
C ASP A 56 4.72 -10.37 -2.20
N GLY A 57 5.02 -10.68 -0.95
CA GLY A 57 5.95 -11.74 -0.55
C GLY A 57 7.45 -11.51 -0.84
N VAL A 58 7.84 -10.44 -1.55
CA VAL A 58 9.25 -10.20 -1.96
C VAL A 58 10.12 -9.67 -0.80
N LYS A 59 9.51 -8.95 0.15
CA LYS A 59 10.17 -8.34 1.33
C LYS A 59 11.29 -7.33 1.01
N ASP A 60 11.30 -6.73 -0.18
CA ASP A 60 12.30 -5.74 -0.62
C ASP A 60 11.80 -4.29 -0.59
N GLY A 61 10.63 -4.05 0.04
CA GLY A 61 10.01 -2.74 0.18
C GLY A 61 8.65 -2.65 -0.50
N TYR A 62 7.85 -1.67 -0.08
CA TYR A 62 6.60 -1.33 -0.76
C TYR A 62 6.89 -0.75 -2.16
N ASP A 63 5.90 -0.80 -3.05
CA ASP A 63 5.99 -0.11 -4.34
C ASP A 63 5.76 1.40 -4.17
N ILE A 64 6.83 2.13 -3.88
CA ILE A 64 6.78 3.58 -3.63
C ILE A 64 6.25 4.36 -4.84
N LYS A 65 6.54 3.91 -6.06
CA LYS A 65 6.11 4.62 -7.28
C LYS A 65 4.60 4.49 -7.47
N LEU A 66 4.07 3.29 -7.31
CA LEU A 66 2.63 3.03 -7.32
C LEU A 66 1.94 3.80 -6.19
N LEU A 67 2.44 3.65 -4.96
CA LEU A 67 1.86 4.26 -3.77
C LEU A 67 1.78 5.78 -3.89
N LYS A 68 2.88 6.43 -4.28
CA LYS A 68 2.94 7.88 -4.51
C LYS A 68 1.96 8.35 -5.59
N THR A 69 1.80 7.56 -6.65
CA THR A 69 0.88 7.88 -7.73
C THR A 69 -0.57 7.93 -7.24
N ILE A 70 -0.95 7.00 -6.36
CA ILE A 70 -2.31 6.92 -5.83
C ILE A 70 -2.55 7.93 -4.71
N THR A 71 -1.60 8.12 -3.79
CA THR A 71 -1.72 9.10 -2.70
C THR A 71 -1.75 10.54 -3.19
N GLN A 72 -1.12 10.84 -4.34
CA GLN A 72 -1.22 12.16 -4.97
C GLN A 72 -2.54 12.37 -5.74
N LEU A 73 -3.20 11.28 -6.15
CA LEU A 73 -4.43 11.32 -6.92
C LEU A 73 -5.68 11.46 -6.04
N LEU A 74 -5.68 10.81 -4.88
CA LEU A 74 -6.83 10.71 -4.00
C LEU A 74 -6.77 11.72 -2.85
N SER A 75 -7.95 12.11 -2.38
CA SER A 75 -8.15 12.89 -1.15
C SER A 75 -8.43 12.03 0.08
N ILE A 76 -8.81 10.76 -0.13
CA ILE A 76 -9.03 9.77 0.93
C ILE A 76 -7.73 9.05 1.35
N PRO A 77 -7.63 8.53 2.58
CA PRO A 77 -6.46 7.81 3.06
C PRO A 77 -6.14 6.56 2.23
N VAL A 78 -4.85 6.27 2.09
CA VAL A 78 -4.34 5.07 1.41
C VAL A 78 -3.50 4.24 2.38
N ILE A 79 -3.83 2.96 2.49
CA ILE A 79 -3.10 1.95 3.24
C ILE A 79 -2.13 1.26 2.28
N ALA A 80 -0.84 1.31 2.55
CA ALA A 80 0.17 0.59 1.77
C ALA A 80 0.22 -0.89 2.16
N SER A 81 0.27 -1.78 1.17
CA SER A 81 0.33 -3.24 1.34
C SER A 81 1.22 -3.91 0.29
N GLY A 82 1.87 -5.01 0.69
CA GLY A 82 2.79 -5.80 -0.14
C GLY A 82 4.24 -5.30 -0.09
N GLY A 83 5.18 -6.18 0.29
CA GLY A 83 6.63 -5.97 0.15
C GLY A 83 7.41 -5.53 1.41
N ALA A 84 6.77 -5.26 2.54
CA ALA A 84 7.48 -4.93 3.78
C ALA A 84 8.46 -6.04 4.21
N GLY A 85 9.63 -5.65 4.71
CA GLY A 85 10.73 -6.59 5.04
C GLY A 85 11.65 -6.13 6.16
N LYS A 86 11.87 -4.81 6.29
CA LYS A 86 12.62 -4.16 7.38
C LYS A 86 11.94 -2.85 7.78
N VAL A 87 12.31 -2.30 8.94
CA VAL A 87 11.67 -1.11 9.51
C VAL A 87 11.75 0.13 8.60
N GLU A 88 12.82 0.25 7.82
CA GLU A 88 13.02 1.36 6.87
C GLU A 88 11.94 1.39 5.78
N HIS A 89 11.46 0.23 5.32
CA HIS A 89 10.42 0.16 4.29
C HIS A 89 9.12 0.85 4.74
N PHE A 90 8.82 0.81 6.04
CA PHE A 90 7.65 1.48 6.61
C PHE A 90 7.81 3.00 6.56
N LEU A 91 9.03 3.50 6.81
CA LEU A 91 9.33 4.92 6.72
C LEU A 91 9.26 5.41 5.27
N ASP A 92 9.80 4.65 4.32
CA ASP A 92 9.76 4.98 2.90
C ASP A 92 8.31 5.09 2.40
N ALA A 93 7.44 4.16 2.81
CA ALA A 93 6.02 4.19 2.45
C ALA A 93 5.29 5.44 2.98
N VAL A 94 5.64 5.95 4.15
CA VAL A 94 5.06 7.19 4.70
C VAL A 94 5.69 8.41 4.05
N LYS A 95 7.02 8.54 4.06
CA LYS A 95 7.74 9.75 3.62
C LYS A 95 7.71 9.95 2.11
N ASP A 96 8.02 8.89 1.36
CA ASP A 96 8.15 8.97 -0.09
C ASP A 96 6.88 8.52 -0.81
N GLY A 97 6.15 7.58 -0.21
CA GLY A 97 4.89 7.05 -0.73
C GLY A 97 3.65 7.87 -0.34
N GLY A 98 3.66 8.57 0.80
CA GLY A 98 2.51 9.32 1.30
C GLY A 98 1.41 8.47 1.92
N ALA A 99 1.70 7.22 2.32
CA ALA A 99 0.71 6.36 2.96
C ALA A 99 0.19 6.94 4.27
N SER A 100 -1.11 6.77 4.52
CA SER A 100 -1.74 7.15 5.80
C SER A 100 -1.68 6.01 6.83
N ALA A 101 -1.57 4.78 6.36
CA ALA A 101 -1.43 3.59 7.16
C ALA A 101 -0.60 2.52 6.43
N LEU A 102 -0.04 1.59 7.20
CA LEU A 102 0.91 0.59 6.72
C LEU A 102 0.42 -0.79 7.12
N LEU A 103 0.28 -1.69 6.15
CA LEU A 103 -0.11 -3.07 6.37
C LEU A 103 1.06 -3.99 5.99
N ALA A 104 1.44 -4.85 6.93
CA ALA A 104 2.38 -5.94 6.71
C ALA A 104 1.88 -7.20 7.42
N ALA A 105 2.16 -8.37 6.85
CA ALA A 105 1.70 -9.65 7.39
C ALA A 105 2.88 -10.58 7.73
N SER A 106 3.63 -11.04 6.72
CA SER A 106 4.67 -12.07 6.90
C SER A 106 5.75 -11.70 7.92
N VAL A 107 6.21 -10.45 7.92
CA VAL A 107 7.26 -9.99 8.85
C VAL A 107 6.82 -10.08 10.32
N PHE A 108 5.52 -9.93 10.59
CA PHE A 108 4.95 -10.07 11.93
C PHE A 108 4.60 -11.52 12.26
N HIS A 109 4.01 -12.27 11.32
CA HIS A 109 3.67 -13.68 11.54
C HIS A 109 4.89 -14.56 11.81
N PHE A 110 6.03 -14.24 11.19
CA PHE A 110 7.29 -14.97 11.38
C PHE A 110 8.19 -14.35 12.46
N ASN A 111 7.71 -13.35 13.20
CA ASN A 111 8.47 -12.61 14.23
C ASN A 111 9.83 -12.09 13.73
N GLU A 112 9.92 -11.71 12.45
CA GLU A 112 11.10 -11.06 11.88
C GLU A 112 11.19 -9.60 12.34
N LEU A 113 10.02 -8.99 12.55
CA LEU A 113 9.82 -7.69 13.17
C LEU A 113 8.65 -7.79 14.14
N THR A 114 8.62 -6.91 15.12
CA THR A 114 7.48 -6.67 16.00
C THR A 114 6.81 -5.35 15.69
N ILE A 115 5.55 -5.22 16.07
CA ILE A 115 4.82 -3.95 15.95
C ILE A 115 5.49 -2.86 16.80
N SER A 116 6.08 -3.21 17.95
CA SER A 116 6.79 -2.24 18.82
C SER A 116 8.02 -1.68 18.12
N GLU A 117 8.86 -2.54 17.52
CA GLU A 117 10.07 -2.10 16.81
C GLU A 117 9.73 -1.16 15.65
N VAL A 118 8.68 -1.48 14.87
CA VAL A 118 8.23 -0.61 13.77
C VAL A 118 7.71 0.73 14.32
N LYS A 119 6.89 0.72 15.38
CA LYS A 119 6.38 1.96 16.00
C LYS A 119 7.50 2.82 16.57
N GLU A 120 8.43 2.24 17.29
CA GLU A 120 9.59 2.94 17.89
C GLU A 120 10.46 3.56 16.79
N PHE A 121 10.77 2.80 15.73
CA PHE A 121 11.55 3.29 14.61
C PHE A 121 10.87 4.48 13.90
N LEU A 122 9.57 4.37 13.62
CA LEU A 122 8.79 5.44 12.98
C LEU A 122 8.70 6.67 13.88
N ASN A 123 8.45 6.50 15.17
CA ASN A 123 8.40 7.58 16.15
C ASN A 123 9.75 8.31 16.24
N ASN A 124 10.86 7.57 16.32
CA ASN A 124 12.21 8.14 16.31
C ASN A 124 12.56 8.84 14.98
N SER A 125 11.85 8.50 13.90
CA SER A 125 11.98 9.10 12.58
C SER A 125 11.04 10.30 12.34
N ASN A 126 10.39 10.79 13.40
CA ASN A 126 9.41 11.89 13.43
C ASN A 126 8.08 11.58 12.71
N VAL A 127 7.68 10.32 12.65
CA VAL A 127 6.31 9.92 12.24
C VAL A 127 5.47 9.72 13.50
N PRO A 128 4.37 10.46 13.70
CA PRO A 128 3.54 10.31 14.90
C PRO A 128 2.97 8.90 15.02
N MET A 129 3.29 8.21 16.12
CA MET A 129 2.80 6.86 16.40
C MET A 129 2.05 6.79 17.73
N ARG A 130 1.01 5.95 17.78
CA ARG A 130 0.39 5.55 19.05
C ARG A 130 1.28 4.51 19.73
N MET A 131 1.94 4.89 20.82
CA MET A 131 2.90 4.03 21.54
C MET A 131 2.27 3.03 22.52
N THR A 132 0.97 3.17 22.78
CA THR A 132 0.18 2.25 23.62
C THR A 132 -0.44 1.13 22.80
#